data_AF-A0A7S2NZ18-F1
#
_entry.id   AF-A0A7S2NZ18-F1
#
_cell.length_a   1.000
_cell.length_b   1.000
_cell.length_c   1.000
_cell.angle_alpha   90.00
_cell.angle_beta   90.00
_cell.angle_gamma   90.00
#
_symmetry.space_group_name_H-M   'P 1'
#
loop_
_entity.id
_entity.type
_entity.pdbx_description
1 polymer ?
#
loop_
_entity_poly.entity_id
_entity_poly.type
_entity_poly.pdbx_seq_one_letter_code
_entity_poly.pdbx_strand_id
1 'polypeptide(L)'
;EMCPAGVLSNMLVLLGNGISSPSPHSSTLVAEVLYVLSVLTNYSEAFTEEVLKQDICMLLRQMLLSMDLVRAGPSMSQTSSSVLRVLSTLASMLPAVQLAESVCECEARRAALFREHPAYLDAIGEAFAQLLLDIHETSVDPCVQSLCVSLLLAFFLASRERPELVRRSLEPAQLACFLANLLLSGASKSQTLACLLITCELLERHPTPYSLLFV
;
A
#
# COMPACT_ATOMS: atom_id res chain seq x y z
N GLU A 1 -9.15 -11.34 27.74
CA GLU A 1 -8.36 -11.30 26.50
C GLU A 1 -9.30 -11.02 25.34
N MET A 2 -9.01 -10.02 24.50
CA MET A 2 -9.81 -9.76 23.28
C MET A 2 -9.37 -10.75 22.20
N CYS A 3 -10.30 -11.46 21.57
CA CYS A 3 -10.01 -12.34 20.43
C CYS A 3 -9.75 -11.50 19.17
N PRO A 4 -8.51 -11.47 18.63
CA PRO A 4 -8.15 -10.63 17.48
C PRO A 4 -9.02 -10.90 16.25
N ALA A 5 -9.31 -12.18 15.98
CA ALA A 5 -10.15 -12.61 14.86
C ALA A 5 -11.60 -12.08 14.96
N GLY A 6 -12.18 -12.06 16.17
CA GLY A 6 -13.53 -11.53 16.38
C GLY A 6 -13.61 -10.02 16.17
N VAL A 7 -12.58 -9.29 16.60
CA VAL A 7 -12.47 -7.83 16.38
C VAL A 7 -12.29 -7.53 14.90
N LEU A 8 -11.38 -8.24 14.23
CA LEU A 8 -11.14 -8.10 12.79
C LEU A 8 -12.41 -8.42 11.98
N SER A 9 -13.11 -9.52 12.28
CA SER A 9 -14.35 -9.90 11.60
C SER A 9 -15.39 -8.78 11.68
N ASN A 10 -15.57 -8.16 12.85
CA ASN A 10 -16.49 -7.04 12.99
C ASN A 10 -16.05 -5.83 12.16
N MET A 11 -14.75 -5.51 12.16
CA MET A 11 -14.20 -4.41 11.34
C MET A 11 -14.42 -4.65 9.85
N LEU A 12 -14.18 -5.87 9.36
CA LEU A 12 -14.39 -6.22 7.95
C LEU A 12 -15.87 -6.13 7.56
N VAL A 13 -16.80 -6.53 8.43
CA VAL A 13 -18.24 -6.34 8.21
C VAL A 13 -18.60 -4.86 8.13
N LEU A 14 -18.06 -4.02 9.01
CA LEU A 14 -18.30 -2.58 8.98
C LEU A 14 -17.73 -1.93 7.70
N LEU A 15 -16.55 -2.34 7.25
CA LEU A 15 -15.98 -1.91 5.97
C LEU A 15 -16.86 -2.36 4.79
N GLY A 16 -17.25 -3.63 4.73
CA GLY A 16 -18.13 -4.16 3.67
C GLY A 16 -19.48 -3.45 3.59
N ASN A 17 -20.10 -3.15 4.74
CA ASN A 17 -21.33 -2.36 4.81
C ASN A 17 -21.12 -0.92 4.32
N GLY A 18 -19.98 -0.31 4.65
CA GLY A 18 -19.63 1.03 4.19
C GLY A 18 -19.42 1.11 2.68
N ILE A 19 -18.86 0.06 2.07
CA ILE A 19 -18.64 -0.05 0.62
C ILE A 19 -19.97 -0.26 -0.12
N SER A 20 -20.83 -1.15 0.39
CA SER A 20 -22.09 -1.54 -0.26
C SER A 20 -23.20 -0.50 -0.12
N SER A 21 -23.20 0.31 0.95
CA SER A 21 -24.20 1.35 1.20
C SER A 21 -23.54 2.69 1.56
N PRO A 22 -22.97 3.39 0.56
CA PRO A 22 -22.24 4.63 0.79
C PRO A 22 -23.17 5.77 1.26
N SER A 23 -22.79 6.43 2.34
CA SER A 23 -23.47 7.56 2.96
C SER A 23 -22.45 8.42 3.73
N PRO A 24 -22.77 9.68 4.07
CA PRO A 24 -21.87 10.52 4.87
C PRO A 24 -21.53 9.94 6.26
N HIS A 25 -22.45 9.16 6.84
CA HIS A 25 -22.23 8.51 8.12
C HIS A 25 -21.35 7.26 7.97
N SER A 26 -21.57 6.48 6.91
CA SER A 26 -20.74 5.30 6.64
C SER A 26 -19.33 5.64 6.19
N SER A 27 -19.10 6.79 5.53
CA SER A 27 -17.74 7.24 5.20
C SER A 27 -16.92 7.58 6.45
N THR A 28 -17.53 8.24 7.44
CA THR A 28 -16.90 8.52 8.74
C THR A 28 -16.57 7.22 9.49
N LEU A 29 -17.51 6.27 9.52
CA LEU A 29 -17.32 4.97 10.14
C LEU A 29 -16.17 4.19 9.49
N VAL A 30 -16.15 4.11 8.15
CA VAL A 30 -15.08 3.46 7.39
C VAL A 30 -13.73 4.09 7.72
N ALA A 31 -13.68 5.41 7.77
CA ALA A 31 -12.47 6.14 8.10
C ALA A 31 -11.95 5.80 9.51
N GLU A 32 -12.82 5.66 10.51
CA GLU A 32 -12.44 5.24 11.86
C GLU A 32 -12.00 3.78 11.91
N VAL A 33 -12.67 2.89 11.17
CA VAL A 33 -12.28 1.48 11.08
C VAL A 33 -10.89 1.34 10.48
N LEU A 34 -10.57 2.07 9.41
CA LEU A 34 -9.23 2.07 8.81
C LEU A 34 -8.16 2.60 9.78
N TYR A 35 -8.47 3.65 10.54
CA TYR A 35 -7.58 4.15 11.56
C TYR A 35 -7.28 3.08 12.61
N VAL A 36 -8.32 2.47 13.19
CA VAL A 36 -8.16 1.42 14.20
C VAL A 36 -7.42 0.22 13.63
N LEU A 37 -7.73 -0.19 12.39
CA LEU A 37 -7.04 -1.28 11.70
C LEU A 37 -5.54 -0.98 11.57
N SER A 38 -5.17 0.23 11.15
CA SER A 38 -3.77 0.64 11.02
C SER A 38 -3.03 0.67 12.36
N VAL A 39 -3.69 1.10 13.44
CA VAL A 39 -3.11 1.10 14.78
C VAL A 39 -2.91 -0.33 15.27
N LEU A 40 -3.94 -1.17 15.22
CA LEU A 40 -3.84 -2.55 15.72
C LEU A 40 -2.81 -3.36 14.92
N THR A 41 -2.73 -3.17 13.61
CA THR A 41 -1.74 -3.84 12.74
C THR A 41 -0.31 -3.40 13.05
N ASN A 42 -0.10 -2.18 13.56
CA ASN A 42 1.24 -1.71 13.95
C ASN A 42 1.67 -2.16 15.35
N TYR A 43 0.72 -2.39 16.26
CA TYR A 43 1.01 -2.61 17.69
C TYR A 43 0.70 -4.03 18.19
N SER A 44 0.00 -4.87 17.44
CA SER A 44 -0.39 -6.22 17.87
C SER A 44 -0.06 -7.26 16.80
N GLU A 45 0.98 -8.07 17.05
CA GLU A 45 1.44 -9.14 16.17
C GLU A 45 0.34 -10.16 15.83
N ALA A 46 -0.38 -10.65 16.85
CA ALA A 46 -1.50 -11.57 16.64
C ALA A 46 -2.62 -10.94 15.79
N PHE A 47 -2.83 -9.62 15.88
CA PHE A 47 -3.80 -8.94 15.03
C PHE A 47 -3.26 -8.74 13.60
N THR A 48 -1.99 -8.38 13.44
CA THR A 48 -1.30 -8.28 12.15
C THR A 48 -1.37 -9.60 11.40
N GLU A 49 -1.12 -10.73 12.06
CA GLU A 49 -1.27 -12.06 11.47
C GLU A 49 -2.68 -12.32 10.97
N GLU A 50 -3.70 -12.06 11.79
CA GLU A 50 -5.08 -12.27 11.40
C GLU A 50 -5.47 -11.38 10.21
N VAL A 51 -4.98 -10.14 10.17
CA VAL A 51 -5.13 -9.19 9.06
C VAL A 51 -4.50 -9.75 7.78
N LEU A 52 -3.25 -10.22 7.86
CA LEU A 52 -2.50 -10.74 6.70
C LEU A 52 -3.06 -12.06 6.14
N LYS A 53 -3.89 -12.76 6.91
CA LYS A 53 -4.65 -13.95 6.43
C LYS A 53 -5.86 -13.58 5.57
N GLN A 54 -6.24 -12.30 5.51
CA GLN A 54 -7.42 -11.83 4.78
C GLN A 54 -7.03 -11.12 3.47
N ASP A 55 -7.96 -11.08 2.52
CA ASP A 55 -7.80 -10.38 1.24
C ASP A 55 -8.01 -8.85 1.36
N ILE A 56 -7.32 -8.22 2.31
CA ILE A 56 -7.55 -6.80 2.65
C ILE A 56 -7.16 -5.87 1.50
N CYS A 57 -6.13 -6.19 0.72
CA CYS A 57 -5.77 -5.39 -0.46
C CYS A 57 -6.91 -5.34 -1.48
N MET A 58 -7.63 -6.44 -1.68
CA MET A 58 -8.80 -6.49 -2.56
C MET A 58 -9.97 -5.69 -1.99
N LEU A 59 -10.22 -5.80 -0.68
CA LEU A 59 -11.27 -5.03 0.00
C LEU A 59 -10.99 -3.51 -0.09
N LEU A 60 -9.75 -3.08 0.15
CA LEU A 60 -9.33 -1.68 0.05
C LEU A 60 -9.41 -1.17 -1.39
N ARG A 61 -9.08 -2.00 -2.37
CA ARG A 61 -9.28 -1.67 -3.80
C ARG A 61 -10.75 -1.46 -4.13
N GLN A 62 -11.63 -2.37 -3.71
CA GLN A 62 -13.08 -2.23 -3.92
C GLN A 62 -13.62 -0.95 -3.29
N MET A 63 -13.12 -0.61 -2.10
CA MET A 63 -13.49 0.61 -1.41
C MET A 63 -13.09 1.85 -2.20
N LEU A 64 -11.86 1.93 -2.71
CA LEU A 64 -11.41 3.05 -3.55
C LEU A 64 -12.29 3.21 -4.80
N LEU A 65 -12.60 2.11 -5.49
CA LEU A 65 -13.51 2.12 -6.64
C LEU A 65 -14.92 2.62 -6.26
N SER A 66 -15.44 2.20 -5.10
CA SER A 66 -16.75 2.67 -4.63
C SER A 66 -16.76 4.15 -4.25
N MET A 67 -15.64 4.68 -3.73
CA MET A 67 -15.51 6.09 -3.37
C MET A 67 -15.43 7.00 -4.60
N ASP A 68 -14.91 6.50 -5.72
CA ASP A 68 -14.89 7.22 -7.00
C ASP A 68 -16.27 7.20 -7.70
N LEU A 69 -17.09 6.16 -7.50
CA LEU A 69 -18.43 6.07 -8.09
C LEU A 69 -19.46 7.03 -7.45
N VAL A 70 -19.28 7.40 -6.18
CA VAL A 70 -20.19 8.29 -5.43
C VAL A 70 -19.96 9.78 -5.80
N ARG A 71 -18.92 10.09 -6.59
CA ARG A 71 -18.34 11.43 -6.76
C ARG A 71 -18.91 12.32 -7.85
N ALA A 72 -20.17 12.18 -8.23
CA ALA A 72 -20.85 13.22 -9.00
C ALA A 72 -21.19 14.49 -8.17
N GLY A 73 -20.31 14.92 -7.24
CA GLY A 73 -20.52 16.05 -6.32
C GLY A 73 -19.24 16.65 -5.68
N PRO A 74 -19.28 17.85 -5.06
CA PRO A 74 -18.22 18.85 -5.20
C PRO A 74 -17.14 18.97 -4.10
N SER A 75 -16.93 18.01 -3.17
CA SER A 75 -15.91 18.19 -2.10
C SER A 75 -14.64 17.35 -2.28
N MET A 76 -13.64 17.91 -2.97
CA MET A 76 -12.32 17.31 -3.19
C MET A 76 -11.49 17.05 -1.91
N SER A 77 -11.78 17.69 -0.78
CA SER A 77 -10.97 17.56 0.45
C SER A 77 -11.23 16.29 1.26
N GLN A 78 -12.47 15.79 1.30
CA GLN A 78 -12.83 14.57 2.05
C GLN A 78 -12.30 13.30 1.35
N THR A 79 -12.22 13.37 0.03
CA THR A 79 -11.59 12.41 -0.87
C THR A 79 -10.15 12.09 -0.48
N SER A 80 -9.29 13.11 -0.45
CA SER A 80 -7.88 12.93 -0.12
C SER A 80 -7.68 12.32 1.27
N SER A 81 -8.47 12.78 2.26
CA SER A 81 -8.37 12.25 3.63
C SER A 81 -8.70 10.74 3.69
N SER A 82 -9.71 10.30 2.95
CA SER A 82 -10.09 8.89 2.93
C SER A 82 -9.02 8.03 2.24
N VAL A 83 -8.52 8.48 1.09
CA VAL A 83 -7.43 7.80 0.37
C VAL A 83 -6.16 7.72 1.23
N LEU A 84 -5.82 8.79 1.96
CA LEU A 84 -4.68 8.77 2.89
C LEU A 84 -4.87 7.74 4.01
N ARG A 85 -6.09 7.52 4.51
CA ARG A 85 -6.35 6.47 5.51
C ARG A 85 -6.20 5.07 4.92
N VAL A 86 -6.60 4.87 3.67
CA VAL A 86 -6.33 3.61 2.93
C VAL A 86 -4.84 3.37 2.79
N LEU A 87 -4.11 4.36 2.29
CA LEU A 87 -2.66 4.27 2.11
C LEU A 87 -1.92 4.04 3.43
N SER A 88 -2.38 4.68 4.51
CA SER A 88 -1.82 4.47 5.87
C SER A 88 -2.08 3.06 6.38
N THR A 89 -3.25 2.50 6.09
CA THR A 89 -3.61 1.12 6.40
C THR A 89 -2.72 0.14 5.63
N LEU A 90 -2.57 0.36 4.32
CA LEU A 90 -1.65 -0.40 3.46
C LEU A 90 -0.20 -0.33 3.97
N ALA A 91 0.27 0.84 4.39
CA ALA A 91 1.60 1.04 4.96
C ALA A 91 1.84 0.21 6.24
N SER A 92 0.81 0.07 7.08
CA SER A 92 0.90 -0.72 8.31
C SER A 92 1.09 -2.21 8.05
N MET A 93 0.59 -2.70 6.91
CA MET A 93 0.63 -4.11 6.52
C MET A 93 1.92 -4.51 5.80
N LEU A 94 2.73 -3.57 5.32
CA LEU A 94 4.02 -3.89 4.71
C LEU A 94 5.08 -4.23 5.77
N PRO A 95 6.06 -5.10 5.44
CA PRO A 95 7.23 -5.27 6.29
C PRO A 95 7.95 -3.94 6.48
N ALA A 96 8.56 -3.77 7.66
CA ALA A 96 9.40 -2.61 7.89
C ALA A 96 10.67 -2.70 7.04
N VAL A 97 10.91 -1.68 6.21
CA VAL A 97 12.13 -1.54 5.43
C VAL A 97 13.05 -0.57 6.13
N GLN A 98 14.17 -1.07 6.64
CA GLN A 98 15.17 -0.27 7.31
C GLN A 98 16.25 0.13 6.31
N LEU A 99 16.30 1.42 5.95
CA LEU A 99 17.38 2.01 5.17
C LEU A 99 18.60 2.39 6.04
N ALA A 100 18.40 2.48 7.35
CA ALA A 100 19.42 2.74 8.37
C ALA A 100 19.08 1.97 9.65
N GLU A 101 20.04 1.83 10.56
CA GLU A 101 19.83 1.16 11.85
C GLU A 101 18.71 1.87 12.64
N SER A 102 17.64 1.12 12.93
CA SER A 102 16.46 1.58 13.67
C SER A 102 16.36 0.78 14.97
N VAL A 103 16.04 1.47 16.07
CA VAL A 103 15.82 0.86 17.41
C VAL A 103 14.34 0.54 17.63
N CYS A 104 13.48 0.66 16.61
CA CYS A 104 12.04 0.44 16.77
C CYS A 104 11.72 -1.06 16.90
N GLU A 105 11.30 -1.48 18.10
CA GLU A 105 10.89 -2.87 18.34
C GLU A 105 9.71 -3.30 17.47
N CYS A 106 8.76 -2.39 17.20
CA CYS A 106 7.58 -2.70 16.37
C CYS A 106 8.01 -3.02 14.92
N GLU A 107 8.98 -2.26 14.39
CA GLU A 107 9.54 -2.53 13.06
C GLU A 107 10.31 -3.84 13.01
N ALA A 108 11.13 -4.12 14.03
CA ALA A 108 11.89 -5.37 14.12
C ALA A 108 10.98 -6.60 14.17
N ARG A 109 9.89 -6.54 14.96
CA ARG A 109 8.88 -7.61 15.05
C ARG A 109 8.14 -7.79 13.73
N ARG A 110 7.69 -6.70 13.11
CA ARG A 110 7.03 -6.76 11.79
C ARG A 110 7.96 -7.35 10.73
N ALA A 111 9.24 -6.98 10.72
CA ALA A 111 10.23 -7.58 9.83
C ALA A 111 10.51 -9.06 10.15
N ALA A 112 10.37 -9.50 11.40
CA ALA A 112 10.48 -10.91 11.77
C ALA A 112 9.28 -11.73 11.26
N LEU A 113 8.06 -11.20 11.41
CA LEU A 113 6.84 -11.86 10.93
C LEU A 113 6.90 -12.21 9.44
N PHE A 114 7.36 -11.27 8.61
CA PHE A 114 7.51 -11.50 7.16
C PHE A 114 8.69 -12.44 6.81
N ARG A 115 9.68 -12.60 7.70
CA ARG A 115 10.74 -13.60 7.54
C ARG A 115 10.24 -15.01 7.86
N GLU A 116 9.37 -15.14 8.86
CA GLU A 116 8.75 -16.43 9.24
C GLU A 116 7.65 -16.84 8.27
N HIS A 117 6.89 -15.88 7.75
CA HIS A 117 5.75 -16.09 6.86
C HIS A 117 5.89 -15.29 5.56
N PRO A 118 6.81 -15.69 4.65
CA PRO A 118 7.04 -14.97 3.39
C PRO A 118 5.79 -14.94 2.49
N ALA A 119 4.90 -15.93 2.59
CA ALA A 119 3.64 -15.99 1.85
C ALA A 119 2.73 -14.77 2.06
N TYR A 120 2.83 -14.07 3.20
CA TYR A 120 2.06 -12.84 3.43
C TYR A 120 2.45 -11.71 2.48
N LEU A 121 3.73 -11.61 2.10
CA LEU A 121 4.16 -10.63 1.12
C LEU A 121 3.64 -10.98 -0.29
N ASP A 122 3.53 -12.27 -0.62
CA ASP A 122 2.92 -12.70 -1.89
C ASP A 122 1.45 -12.28 -1.98
N ALA A 123 0.68 -12.54 -0.91
CA ALA A 123 -0.74 -12.20 -0.85
C ALA A 123 -0.98 -10.69 -0.99
N ILE A 124 -0.11 -9.85 -0.41
CA ILE A 124 -0.15 -8.41 -0.61
C ILE A 124 0.21 -8.06 -2.07
N GLY A 125 1.33 -8.58 -2.55
CA GLY A 125 1.96 -8.11 -3.78
C GLY A 125 1.16 -8.32 -5.06
N GLU A 126 0.21 -9.25 -5.11
CA GLU A 126 -0.61 -9.49 -6.31
C GLU A 126 -1.43 -8.27 -6.76
N ALA A 127 -1.91 -7.44 -5.83
CA ALA A 127 -2.74 -6.27 -6.14
C ALA A 127 -2.11 -4.93 -5.72
N PHE A 128 -1.10 -4.96 -4.85
CA PHE A 128 -0.60 -3.77 -4.17
C PHE A 128 0.07 -2.76 -5.10
N ALA A 129 0.98 -3.19 -5.97
CA ALA A 129 1.72 -2.29 -6.85
C ALA A 129 0.79 -1.59 -7.85
N GLN A 130 -0.09 -2.36 -8.52
CA GLN A 130 -1.08 -1.80 -9.43
C GLN A 130 -2.02 -0.82 -8.73
N LEU A 131 -2.48 -1.14 -7.52
CA LEU A 131 -3.35 -0.26 -6.74
C LEU A 131 -2.69 1.11 -6.47
N LEU A 132 -1.40 1.12 -6.13
CA LEU A 132 -0.67 2.37 -5.88
C LEU A 132 -0.48 3.21 -7.15
N LEU A 133 -0.29 2.58 -8.31
CA LEU A 133 -0.23 3.29 -9.59
C LEU A 133 -1.59 3.90 -9.93
N ASP A 134 -2.67 3.13 -9.80
CA ASP A 134 -4.04 3.60 -10.06
C ASP A 134 -4.37 4.83 -9.18
N ILE A 135 -4.04 4.78 -7.88
CA ILE A 135 -4.26 5.91 -6.96
C ILE A 135 -3.38 7.11 -7.34
N HIS A 136 -2.12 6.87 -7.71
CA HIS A 136 -1.21 7.95 -8.08
C HIS A 136 -1.69 8.70 -9.32
N GLU A 137 -2.07 7.97 -10.38
CA GLU A 137 -2.51 8.54 -11.66
C GLU A 137 -3.85 9.28 -11.55
N THR A 138 -4.75 8.82 -10.68
CA THR A 138 -6.07 9.44 -10.47
C THR A 138 -6.06 10.59 -9.48
N SER A 139 -5.08 10.64 -8.58
CA SER A 139 -4.97 11.69 -7.56
C SER A 139 -4.38 12.98 -8.12
N VAL A 140 -5.00 14.11 -7.77
CA VAL A 140 -4.45 15.46 -7.97
C VAL A 140 -3.72 15.98 -6.72
N ASP A 141 -3.79 15.25 -5.61
CA ASP A 141 -3.18 15.63 -4.34
C ASP A 141 -1.70 15.17 -4.29
N PRO A 142 -0.73 16.10 -4.17
CA PRO A 142 0.69 15.76 -4.16
C PRO A 142 1.09 14.94 -2.93
N CYS A 143 0.39 15.06 -1.80
CA CYS A 143 0.66 14.25 -0.61
C CYS A 143 0.31 12.78 -0.85
N VAL A 144 -0.84 12.54 -1.50
CA VAL A 144 -1.29 11.19 -1.90
C VAL A 144 -0.32 10.59 -2.90
N GLN A 145 0.06 11.35 -3.94
CA GLN A 145 1.03 10.91 -4.94
C GLN A 145 2.38 10.58 -4.31
N SER A 146 2.91 11.44 -3.43
CA SER A 146 4.18 11.19 -2.74
C SER A 146 4.13 9.95 -1.84
N LEU A 147 3.00 9.71 -1.18
CA LEU A 147 2.83 8.53 -0.33
C LEU A 147 2.78 7.25 -1.18
N CYS A 148 2.10 7.26 -2.33
CA CYS A 148 2.09 6.12 -3.25
C CYS A 148 3.50 5.74 -3.71
N VAL A 149 4.32 6.73 -4.10
CA VAL A 149 5.72 6.48 -4.51
C VAL A 149 6.56 5.93 -3.35
N SER A 150 6.34 6.43 -2.14
CA SER A 150 7.06 5.97 -0.94
C SER A 150 6.68 4.53 -0.57
N LEU A 151 5.40 4.16 -0.71
CA LEU A 151 4.92 2.80 -0.48
C LEU A 151 5.35 1.83 -1.59
N LEU A 152 5.44 2.29 -2.84
CA LEU A 152 6.06 1.52 -3.92
C LEU A 152 7.51 1.20 -3.58
N LEU A 153 8.31 2.20 -3.19
CA LEU A 153 9.69 1.97 -2.76
C LEU A 153 9.78 0.95 -1.62
N ALA A 154 8.96 1.10 -0.59
CA ALA A 154 8.92 0.14 0.52
C ALA A 154 8.57 -1.27 0.05
N PHE A 155 7.61 -1.43 -0.87
CA PHE A 155 7.26 -2.72 -1.45
C PHE A 155 8.40 -3.34 -2.27
N PHE A 156 9.10 -2.57 -3.11
CA PHE A 156 10.23 -3.07 -3.89
C PHE A 156 11.39 -3.51 -3.00
N LEU A 157 11.75 -2.69 -2.00
CA LEU A 157 12.80 -3.03 -1.05
C LEU A 157 12.43 -4.27 -0.20
N ALA A 158 11.16 -4.39 0.19
CA ALA A 158 10.64 -5.58 0.87
C ALA A 158 10.70 -6.84 -0.01
N SER A 159 10.52 -6.68 -1.33
CA SER A 159 10.49 -7.75 -2.31
C SER A 159 11.85 -8.08 -2.91
N ARG A 160 12.94 -7.49 -2.38
CA ARG A 160 14.31 -7.60 -2.88
C ARG A 160 14.76 -9.03 -3.19
N GLU A 161 14.49 -9.95 -2.27
CA GLU A 161 14.89 -11.36 -2.40
C GLU A 161 13.84 -12.21 -3.15
N ARG A 162 12.80 -11.57 -3.73
CA ARG A 162 11.63 -12.22 -4.34
C ARG A 162 11.28 -11.63 -5.71
N PRO A 163 12.15 -11.81 -6.73
CA PRO A 163 11.96 -11.26 -8.09
C PRO A 163 10.62 -11.63 -8.74
N GLU A 164 10.15 -12.86 -8.53
CA GLU A 164 8.89 -13.34 -9.12
C GLU A 164 7.66 -12.62 -8.58
N LEU A 165 7.73 -12.05 -7.37
CA LEU A 165 6.65 -11.23 -6.83
C LEU A 165 6.52 -9.91 -7.58
N VAL A 166 7.65 -9.22 -7.78
CA VAL A 166 7.71 -7.97 -8.53
C VAL A 166 7.15 -8.16 -9.93
N ARG A 167 7.58 -9.20 -10.64
CA ARG A 167 7.12 -9.49 -12.02
C ARG A 167 5.63 -9.81 -12.12
N ARG A 168 5.05 -10.44 -11.11
CA ARG A 168 3.60 -10.73 -11.06
C ARG A 168 2.77 -9.52 -10.65
N SER A 169 3.33 -8.64 -9.81
CA SER A 169 2.63 -7.48 -9.25
C SER A 169 2.39 -6.37 -10.26
N LEU A 170 3.30 -6.19 -11.23
CA LEU A 170 3.25 -5.11 -12.20
C LEU A 170 4.03 -5.45 -13.47
N GLU A 171 3.47 -5.10 -14.63
CA GLU A 171 4.18 -5.29 -15.89
C GLU A 171 5.43 -4.40 -15.98
N PRO A 172 6.59 -4.93 -16.41
CA PRO A 172 7.84 -4.16 -16.45
C PRO A 172 7.76 -2.87 -17.27
N ALA A 173 7.06 -2.90 -18.39
CA ALA A 173 6.89 -1.73 -19.26
C ALA A 173 6.06 -0.63 -18.57
N GLN A 174 4.97 -1.01 -17.88
CA GLN A 174 4.13 -0.07 -17.15
C GLN A 174 4.91 0.62 -16.02
N LEU A 175 5.70 -0.15 -15.26
CA LEU A 175 6.56 0.41 -14.22
C LEU A 175 7.62 1.35 -14.80
N ALA A 176 8.26 0.98 -15.90
CA ALA A 176 9.26 1.81 -16.55
C ALA A 176 8.68 3.14 -17.05
N CYS A 177 7.51 3.10 -17.71
CA CYS A 177 6.80 4.30 -18.13
C CYS A 177 6.42 5.19 -16.95
N PHE A 178 5.91 4.60 -15.85
CA PHE A 178 5.56 5.32 -14.64
C PHE A 178 6.77 6.06 -14.03
N LEU A 179 7.90 5.36 -13.86
CA LEU A 179 9.12 5.94 -13.30
C LEU A 179 9.72 7.01 -14.22
N ALA A 180 9.71 6.80 -15.55
CA ALA A 180 10.15 7.80 -16.52
C ALA A 180 9.28 9.07 -16.44
N ASN A 181 7.96 8.91 -16.37
CA ASN A 181 7.03 10.04 -16.25
C ASN A 181 7.26 10.81 -14.95
N LEU A 182 7.49 10.13 -13.82
CA LEU A 182 7.83 10.78 -12.55
C LEU A 182 9.10 11.63 -12.65
N LEU A 183 10.15 11.13 -13.30
CA LEU A 183 11.40 11.88 -13.47
C LEU A 183 11.24 13.07 -14.41
N LEU A 184 10.44 12.94 -15.47
CA LEU A 184 10.26 13.97 -16.48
C LEU A 184 9.25 15.07 -16.08
N SER A 185 8.29 14.76 -15.22
CA SER A 185 7.20 15.68 -14.84
C SER A 185 7.57 16.67 -13.71
N GLY A 186 8.83 16.71 -13.27
CA GLY A 186 9.28 17.64 -12.24
C GLY A 186 8.83 17.25 -10.83
N ALA A 187 8.94 15.97 -10.49
CA ALA A 187 8.60 15.45 -9.16
C ALA A 187 9.39 16.13 -8.02
N SER A 188 8.87 16.01 -6.79
CA SER A 188 9.58 16.48 -5.61
C SER A 188 10.90 15.72 -5.40
N LYS A 189 11.86 16.32 -4.67
CA LYS A 189 13.17 15.68 -4.40
C LYS A 189 13.04 14.30 -3.77
N SER A 190 12.08 14.11 -2.86
CA SER A 190 11.80 12.82 -2.22
C SER A 190 11.28 11.79 -3.21
N GLN A 191 10.36 12.17 -4.10
CA GLN A 191 9.84 11.29 -5.15
C GLN A 191 10.92 10.96 -6.18
N THR A 192 11.76 11.92 -6.58
CA THR A 192 12.91 11.67 -7.46
C THR A 192 13.86 10.67 -6.82
N LEU A 193 14.22 10.86 -5.53
CA LEU A 193 15.08 9.92 -4.82
C LEU A 193 14.46 8.52 -4.74
N ALA A 194 13.17 8.43 -4.37
CA ALA A 194 12.48 7.15 -4.31
C ALA A 194 12.41 6.46 -5.68
N CYS A 195 12.14 7.21 -6.75
CA CYS A 195 12.16 6.71 -8.12
C CYS A 195 13.54 6.15 -8.50
N LEU A 196 14.61 6.88 -8.20
CA LEU A 196 15.98 6.42 -8.47
C LEU A 196 16.33 5.17 -7.67
N LEU A 197 15.95 5.10 -6.39
CA LEU A 197 16.16 3.91 -5.55
C LEU A 197 15.40 2.69 -6.07
N ILE A 198 14.15 2.86 -6.52
CA ILE A 198 13.38 1.80 -7.18
C ILE A 198 14.14 1.33 -8.42
N THR A 199 14.56 2.26 -9.31
CA THR A 199 15.30 1.90 -10.53
C THR A 199 16.61 1.17 -10.22
N CYS A 200 17.38 1.62 -9.24
CA CYS A 200 18.61 0.95 -8.81
C CYS A 200 18.32 -0.48 -8.33
N GLU A 201 17.32 -0.67 -7.46
CA GLU A 201 16.95 -2.00 -6.96
C GLU A 201 16.53 -2.93 -8.11
N LEU A 202 15.74 -2.42 -9.06
CA LEU A 202 15.33 -3.17 -10.25
C LEU A 202 16.53 -3.55 -11.15
N LEU A 203 17.48 -2.65 -11.36
CA LEU A 203 18.64 -2.93 -12.22
C LEU A 203 19.64 -3.88 -11.56
N GLU A 204 19.90 -3.72 -10.27
CA GLU A 204 20.84 -4.57 -9.53
C GLU A 204 20.32 -6.00 -9.33
N ARG A 205 19.01 -6.14 -9.04
CA ARG A 205 18.43 -7.43 -8.64
C ARG A 205 17.47 -8.04 -9.65
N HIS A 206 16.96 -7.27 -10.60
CA HIS A 206 15.97 -7.70 -11.58
C HIS A 206 16.34 -7.30 -13.04
N PRO A 207 17.58 -7.56 -13.51
CA PRO A 207 18.08 -6.95 -14.74
C PRO A 207 17.34 -7.39 -16.01
N THR A 208 16.84 -8.62 -16.11
CA THR A 208 16.46 -9.20 -17.42
C THR A 208 15.27 -8.53 -18.15
N PRO A 209 14.19 -8.05 -17.49
CA PRO A 209 13.19 -7.22 -18.16
C PRO A 209 13.47 -5.72 -18.09
N TYR A 210 14.16 -5.23 -17.05
CA TYR A 210 14.30 -3.78 -16.79
C TYR A 210 15.56 -3.16 -17.40
N SER A 211 16.63 -3.93 -17.61
CA SER A 211 17.87 -3.41 -18.24
C SER A 211 17.63 -2.93 -19.67
N LEU A 212 16.68 -3.53 -20.40
CA LEU A 212 16.35 -3.08 -21.77
C LEU A 212 15.48 -1.83 -21.79
N LEU A 213 14.84 -1.48 -20.67
CA LEU A 213 13.87 -0.39 -20.57
C LEU A 213 14.45 0.89 -19.93
N PHE A 214 15.53 0.79 -19.16
CA PHE A 214 16.16 1.91 -18.46
C PHE A 214 17.57 2.28 -18.97
N VAL A 215 17.99 1.74 -20.12
CA VAL A 215 19.27 2.07 -20.79
C VAL A 215 19.13 3.31 -21.66
#